data_AF-A0AAV2JUA5-F1
#
_entry.id   AF-A0AAV2JUA5-F1
#
_cell.length_a   1.000
_cell.length_b   1.000
_cell.length_c   1.000
_cell.angle_alpha   90.00
_cell.angle_beta   90.00
_cell.angle_gamma   90.00
#
_symmetry.space_group_name_H-M   'P 1'
#
loop_
_entity.id
_entity.type
_entity.pdbx_description
1 polymer ?
#
loop_
_entity_poly.entity_id
_entity_poly.type
_entity_poly.pdbx_seq_one_letter_code
_entity_poly.pdbx_strand_id
1 'polypeptide(L)'
;MLEEGPSLPQDKMPLIAKVGDSSSDEEAKEVSAASCQERLQPGEAPYHCTQHTYRKSLRLSSDQIEGLKLREGPNEVSFSITTQYQGTCRCEGTIYLWNWDDKVIISDIDGTITKSDVFGQILPQLGKDWTHHGIAKLYHSVAENGYKFLYCSARAIGMADMTRSYLQWVNDGGIILPRGPLMLSPSSLFSAFHREVIEKKPEIFKIECLTDIKNLFQHNKQPFYAAFGNRINDVFAYKEVGVPECRIFTVNPRGELIQEQTKGNKSSYCRLSELVELVFPLLSKEQTEAFVLPEFSSFCFWRQPLPDVNLDDLL
;
A
#
# COMPACT_ATOMS: atom_id res chain seq x y z
N MET A 1 -61.25 32.67 42.51
CA MET A 1 -59.90 32.22 42.89
C MET A 1 -59.42 31.34 41.75
N LEU A 2 -58.36 31.79 41.05
CA LEU A 2 -57.53 31.04 40.08
C LEU A 2 -58.24 30.71 38.75
N GLU A 3 -58.06 31.50 37.68
CA GLU A 3 -56.90 31.63 36.77
C GLU A 3 -57.13 30.82 35.47
N GLU A 4 -57.70 31.48 34.46
CA GLU A 4 -57.40 31.19 33.06
C GLU A 4 -56.09 31.91 32.70
N GLY A 5 -55.20 31.21 32.00
CA GLY A 5 -54.00 31.80 31.41
C GLY A 5 -53.65 31.11 30.09
N PRO A 6 -53.21 31.87 29.06
CA PRO A 6 -53.50 31.56 27.66
C PRO A 6 -52.27 31.14 26.84
N SER A 7 -52.55 30.53 25.71
CA SER A 7 -51.62 30.27 24.59
C SER A 7 -51.07 31.56 23.97
N LEU A 8 -49.79 31.58 23.60
CA LEU A 8 -49.10 32.36 22.53
C LEU A 8 -47.56 32.12 22.69
N PRO A 9 -46.67 32.48 21.73
CA PRO A 9 -46.80 32.57 20.27
C PRO A 9 -45.67 31.82 19.51
N GLN A 10 -45.89 31.60 18.21
CA GLN A 10 -44.82 31.27 17.25
C GLN A 10 -44.00 32.52 16.95
N ASP A 11 -42.69 32.47 17.23
CA ASP A 11 -41.76 33.51 16.84
C ASP A 11 -41.29 33.32 15.39
N LYS A 12 -41.45 34.40 14.60
CA LYS A 12 -40.92 34.58 13.26
C LYS A 12 -40.00 35.80 13.29
N MET A 13 -38.74 35.64 12.86
CA MET A 13 -37.95 36.53 12.00
C MET A 13 -36.44 36.20 12.11
N PRO A 14 -35.56 36.62 11.18
CA PRO A 14 -35.75 36.97 9.78
C PRO A 14 -34.80 36.21 8.82
N LEU A 15 -35.16 36.21 7.53
CA LEU A 15 -34.34 35.77 6.41
C LEU A 15 -33.06 36.62 6.33
N ILE A 16 -31.90 35.98 6.51
CA ILE A 16 -30.60 36.51 6.07
C ILE A 16 -30.31 35.89 4.70
N ALA A 17 -30.39 36.72 3.66
CA ALA A 17 -29.88 36.42 2.34
C ALA A 17 -28.36 36.17 2.43
N LYS A 18 -27.93 34.93 2.23
CA LYS A 18 -26.52 34.65 1.92
C LYS A 18 -26.28 35.05 0.47
N VAL A 19 -25.54 36.13 0.32
CA VAL A 19 -24.81 36.53 -0.89
C VAL A 19 -24.10 35.29 -1.44
N GLY A 20 -24.47 34.92 -2.67
CA GLY A 20 -23.73 33.93 -3.44
C GLY A 20 -22.45 34.57 -3.94
N ASP A 21 -21.32 34.16 -3.38
CA ASP A 21 -20.04 34.22 -4.09
C ASP A 21 -19.87 32.89 -4.80
N SER A 22 -20.41 32.86 -6.02
CA SER A 22 -20.07 31.90 -7.06
C SER A 22 -18.66 32.24 -7.53
N SER A 23 -17.64 31.68 -6.86
CA SER A 23 -16.27 31.70 -7.35
C SER A 23 -16.17 30.73 -8.52
N SER A 24 -16.25 31.28 -9.73
CA SER A 24 -16.11 30.56 -10.99
C SER A 24 -14.84 29.73 -11.05
N ASP A 25 -15.01 28.46 -11.44
CA ASP A 25 -13.95 27.57 -11.89
C ASP A 25 -13.32 28.16 -13.17
N GLU A 26 -12.20 28.87 -13.02
CA GLU A 26 -11.35 29.22 -14.16
C GLU A 26 -10.52 27.98 -14.54
N GLU A 27 -10.91 27.41 -15.68
CA GLU A 27 -10.20 26.37 -16.41
C GLU A 27 -8.70 26.70 -16.51
N ALA A 28 -7.85 25.79 -16.06
CA ALA A 28 -6.44 25.79 -16.43
C ALA A 28 -6.32 25.42 -17.93
N LYS A 29 -6.57 26.40 -18.80
CA LYS A 29 -6.25 26.34 -20.21
C LYS A 29 -4.73 26.22 -20.35
N GLU A 30 -4.32 25.14 -21.01
CA GLU A 30 -2.99 24.97 -21.59
C GLU A 30 -2.59 26.25 -22.33
N VAL A 31 -1.60 26.96 -21.79
CA VAL A 31 -1.03 28.12 -22.47
C VAL A 31 -0.11 27.56 -23.56
N SER A 32 -0.70 27.34 -24.74
CA SER A 32 0.05 27.12 -25.97
C SER A 32 0.99 28.30 -26.17
N ALA A 33 2.27 28.00 -26.43
CA ALA A 33 3.31 28.98 -26.68
C ALA A 33 2.88 29.93 -27.81
N ALA A 34 2.45 31.14 -27.43
CA ALA A 34 2.18 32.21 -28.38
C ALA A 34 3.52 32.64 -28.99
N SER A 35 3.67 32.33 -30.27
CA SER A 35 4.76 32.79 -31.14
C SER A 35 4.72 34.32 -31.22
N CYS A 36 5.65 34.99 -30.53
CA CYS A 36 5.98 36.38 -30.79
C CYS A 36 6.86 36.41 -32.05
N GLN A 37 6.30 36.83 -33.18
CA GLN A 37 7.09 37.15 -34.38
C GLN A 37 7.87 38.43 -34.15
N GLU A 38 9.12 38.30 -33.73
CA GLU A 38 10.12 39.37 -33.89
C GLU A 38 10.76 39.31 -35.29
N ARG A 39 10.95 40.52 -35.82
CA ARG A 39 11.32 40.86 -37.19
C ARG A 39 12.81 40.56 -37.41
N LEU A 40 13.11 39.65 -38.32
CA LEU A 40 14.48 39.26 -38.68
C LEU A 40 15.25 40.40 -39.37
N GLN A 41 16.45 40.71 -38.86
CA GLN A 41 17.57 41.27 -39.64
C GLN A 41 18.70 40.22 -39.70
N PRO A 42 19.45 40.11 -40.82
CA PRO A 42 20.42 39.04 -40.99
C PRO A 42 21.84 39.49 -40.62
N GLY A 43 22.48 38.77 -39.70
CA GLY A 43 23.92 38.90 -39.46
C GLY A 43 24.37 38.18 -38.18
N GLU A 44 25.32 37.26 -38.37
CA GLU A 44 26.20 36.62 -37.37
C GLU A 44 25.82 35.21 -36.84
N ALA A 45 26.90 34.45 -36.59
CA ALA A 45 27.08 32.99 -36.63
C ALA A 45 26.19 32.15 -35.69
N PRO A 46 26.00 30.84 -35.95
CA PRO A 46 25.12 30.00 -35.16
C PRO A 46 25.77 29.67 -33.81
N TYR A 47 25.41 30.44 -32.78
CA TYR A 47 25.51 29.98 -31.40
C TYR A 47 24.63 28.73 -31.27
N HIS A 48 25.24 27.55 -31.15
CA HIS A 48 24.54 26.33 -30.75
C HIS A 48 24.04 26.51 -29.31
N CYS A 49 22.87 27.13 -29.16
CA CYS A 49 22.11 27.10 -27.93
C CYS A 49 21.55 25.69 -27.81
N THR A 50 22.20 24.84 -27.00
CA THR A 50 21.65 23.54 -26.63
C THR A 50 20.40 23.81 -25.79
N GLN A 51 19.25 23.85 -26.46
CA GLN A 51 17.96 23.90 -25.79
C GLN A 51 17.82 22.63 -24.95
N HIS A 52 17.98 22.77 -23.63
CA HIS A 52 17.79 21.66 -22.71
C HIS A 52 16.32 21.26 -22.73
N THR A 53 16.02 20.09 -23.29
CA THR A 53 14.69 19.50 -23.21
C THR A 53 14.53 18.83 -21.86
N TYR A 54 13.59 19.31 -21.05
CA TYR A 54 13.26 18.72 -19.76
C TYR A 54 12.07 17.77 -19.89
N ARG A 55 12.15 16.61 -19.24
CA ARG A 55 11.04 15.65 -19.12
C ARG A 55 10.64 15.52 -17.66
N LYS A 56 9.35 15.71 -17.35
CA LYS A 56 8.78 15.43 -16.02
C LYS A 56 8.72 13.91 -15.82
N SER A 57 9.18 13.42 -14.68
CA SER A 57 9.15 12.00 -14.29
C SER A 57 8.84 11.87 -12.80
N LEU A 58 8.04 10.87 -12.45
CA LEU A 58 7.81 10.44 -11.06
C LEU A 58 8.77 9.31 -10.64
N ARG A 59 9.58 8.80 -11.57
CA ARG A 59 10.61 7.78 -11.31
C ARG A 59 11.99 8.37 -11.48
N LEU A 60 12.84 8.07 -10.49
CA LEU A 60 14.26 8.37 -10.52
C LEU A 60 15.00 7.31 -11.33
N SER A 61 16.10 7.70 -11.99
CA SER A 61 17.04 6.76 -12.60
C SER A 61 17.87 6.02 -11.56
N SER A 62 18.54 4.93 -11.96
CA SER A 62 19.44 4.19 -11.07
C SER A 62 20.50 5.10 -10.45
N ASP A 63 21.16 5.94 -11.26
CA ASP A 63 22.20 6.87 -10.80
C ASP A 63 21.66 7.91 -9.80
N GLN A 64 20.42 8.39 -10.01
CA GLN A 64 19.76 9.30 -9.09
C GLN A 64 19.44 8.62 -7.75
N ILE A 65 19.00 7.36 -7.78
CA ILE A 65 18.71 6.56 -6.58
C ILE A 65 20.01 6.26 -5.81
N GLU A 66 21.09 5.90 -6.51
CA GLU A 66 22.41 5.68 -5.90
C GLU A 66 22.92 6.95 -5.20
N GLY A 67 22.71 8.12 -5.82
CA GLY A 67 23.03 9.42 -5.24
C GLY A 67 22.33 9.72 -3.91
N LEU A 68 21.19 9.07 -3.61
CA LEU A 68 20.48 9.22 -2.34
C LEU A 68 21.19 8.51 -1.16
N LYS A 69 22.12 7.59 -1.44
CA LYS A 69 22.87 6.82 -0.42
C LYS A 69 21.97 6.16 0.63
N LEU A 70 20.90 5.53 0.15
CA LEU A 70 19.91 4.85 0.98
C LEU A 70 20.55 3.69 1.75
N ARG A 71 20.07 3.45 2.96
CA ARG A 71 20.39 2.27 3.76
C ARG A 71 19.29 1.23 3.61
N GLU A 72 19.63 -0.04 3.84
CA GLU A 72 18.64 -1.12 3.87
C GLU A 72 17.50 -0.81 4.85
N GLY A 73 16.26 -1.01 4.40
CA GLY A 73 15.05 -0.71 5.17
C GLY A 73 14.57 0.75 5.05
N PRO A 74 13.94 1.30 6.10
CA PRO A 74 13.31 2.62 6.05
C PRO A 74 14.34 3.76 6.12
N ASN A 75 14.19 4.75 5.23
CA ASN A 75 14.98 5.98 5.17
C ASN A 75 14.04 7.19 5.23
N GLU A 76 14.26 8.11 6.17
CA GLU A 76 13.47 9.33 6.28
C GLU A 76 13.90 10.35 5.23
N VAL A 77 12.92 11.01 4.60
CA VAL A 77 13.13 12.03 3.56
C VAL A 77 12.25 13.24 3.85
N SER A 78 12.75 14.43 3.55
CA SER A 78 11.98 15.67 3.62
C SER A 78 12.07 16.40 2.28
N PHE A 79 10.91 16.78 1.75
CA PHE A 79 10.77 17.63 0.58
C PHE A 79 10.46 19.04 1.06
N SER A 80 11.21 20.04 0.59
CA SER A 80 10.98 21.44 0.95
C SER A 80 10.74 22.28 -0.30
N ILE A 81 9.67 23.06 -0.30
CA ILE A 81 9.35 24.02 -1.36
C ILE A 81 9.36 25.41 -0.73
N THR A 82 10.17 26.30 -1.27
CA THR A 82 10.20 27.70 -0.85
C THR A 82 9.55 28.56 -1.93
N THR A 83 8.47 29.24 -1.59
CA THR A 83 7.82 30.23 -2.46
C THR A 83 7.98 31.63 -1.87
N GLN A 84 7.93 32.65 -2.73
CA GLN A 84 8.10 34.04 -2.28
C GLN A 84 7.01 34.50 -1.31
N TYR A 85 5.78 34.01 -1.48
CA TYR A 85 4.61 34.48 -0.72
C TYR A 85 4.24 33.60 0.48
N GLN A 86 4.50 32.30 0.44
CA GLN A 86 4.13 31.36 1.51
C GLN A 86 5.34 30.91 2.35
N GLY A 87 6.55 31.37 2.01
CA GLY A 87 7.78 30.94 2.67
C GLY A 87 8.15 29.49 2.33
N THR A 88 8.79 28.78 3.26
CA THR A 88 9.21 27.39 3.08
C THR A 88 8.19 26.42 3.69
N CYS A 89 7.57 25.61 2.84
CA CYS A 89 6.77 24.47 3.26
C CYS A 89 7.60 23.19 3.19
N ARG A 90 7.38 22.26 4.12
CA ARG A 90 8.05 20.95 4.15
C ARG A 90 7.02 19.83 4.19
N CYS A 91 7.36 18.71 3.55
CA CYS A 91 6.60 17.47 3.57
C CYS A 91 7.56 16.33 3.88
N GLU A 92 7.21 15.45 4.79
CA GLU A 92 8.04 14.34 5.23
C GLU A 92 7.56 13.02 4.65
N GLY A 93 8.49 12.10 4.42
CA GLY A 93 8.23 10.82 3.78
C GLY A 93 9.19 9.74 4.27
N THR A 94 8.96 8.52 3.78
CA THR A 94 9.84 7.39 4.06
C THR A 94 10.08 6.64 2.76
N ILE A 95 11.35 6.44 2.40
CA ILE A 95 11.79 5.61 1.27
C ILE A 95 12.24 4.27 1.84
N TYR A 96 11.72 3.18 1.30
CA TYR A 96 12.13 1.84 1.69
C TYR A 96 13.08 1.27 0.64
N LEU A 97 14.27 0.86 1.07
CA LEU A 97 15.19 0.07 0.26
C LEU A 97 15.07 -1.40 0.68
N TRP A 98 14.77 -2.27 -0.28
CA TRP A 98 14.64 -3.72 -0.10
C TRP A 98 15.52 -4.43 -1.13
N ASN A 99 15.91 -5.66 -0.81
CA ASN A 99 16.62 -6.52 -1.73
C ASN A 99 15.66 -7.12 -2.77
N TRP A 100 16.19 -7.47 -3.95
CA TRP A 100 15.41 -8.03 -5.06
C TRP A 100 14.85 -9.44 -4.75
N ASP A 101 15.42 -10.14 -3.78
CA ASP A 101 15.01 -11.48 -3.33
C ASP A 101 14.10 -11.46 -2.10
N ASP A 102 13.88 -10.28 -1.48
CA ASP A 102 12.98 -10.12 -0.33
C ASP A 102 11.57 -10.65 -0.64
N LYS A 103 10.96 -11.28 0.36
CA LYS A 103 9.60 -11.84 0.28
C LYS A 103 8.63 -10.89 0.98
N VAL A 104 7.62 -10.45 0.26
CA VAL A 104 6.69 -9.40 0.70
C VAL A 104 5.33 -9.99 1.06
N ILE A 105 4.79 -9.56 2.18
CA ILE A 105 3.43 -9.82 2.66
C ILE A 105 2.60 -8.57 2.37
N ILE A 106 1.52 -8.73 1.61
CA ILE A 106 0.56 -7.66 1.38
C ILE A 106 -0.48 -7.69 2.49
N SER A 107 -0.77 -6.56 3.11
CA SER A 107 -1.88 -6.45 4.07
C SER A 107 -2.74 -5.25 3.71
N ASP A 108 -4.03 -5.49 3.48
CA ASP A 108 -5.00 -4.41 3.55
C ASP A 108 -5.11 -3.89 5.01
N ILE A 109 -5.51 -2.65 5.20
CA ILE A 109 -5.69 -2.04 6.53
C ILE A 109 -7.16 -2.04 6.92
N ASP A 110 -8.02 -1.53 6.04
CA ASP A 110 -9.40 -1.18 6.35
C ASP A 110 -10.29 -2.43 6.33
N GLY A 111 -10.66 -2.93 7.50
CA GLY A 111 -11.42 -4.17 7.67
C GLY A 111 -10.54 -5.43 7.78
N THR A 112 -9.23 -5.29 7.61
CA THR A 112 -8.26 -6.40 7.74
C THR A 112 -7.43 -6.27 9.02
N ILE A 113 -6.82 -5.10 9.23
CA ILE A 113 -6.18 -4.74 10.51
C ILE A 113 -7.24 -4.13 11.42
N THR A 114 -7.98 -3.14 10.93
CA THR A 114 -9.16 -2.61 11.64
C THR A 114 -10.33 -3.59 11.53
N LYS A 115 -11.21 -3.62 12.53
CA LYS A 115 -12.42 -4.49 12.51
C LYS A 115 -13.51 -4.03 11.54
N SER A 116 -13.43 -2.81 11.02
CA SER A 116 -14.44 -2.25 10.11
C SER A 116 -13.87 -1.27 9.09
N ASP A 117 -14.53 -1.25 7.92
CA ASP A 117 -14.22 -0.39 6.78
C ASP A 117 -14.84 1.01 6.92
N VAL A 118 -15.96 1.12 7.66
CA VAL A 118 -16.86 2.31 7.66
C VAL A 118 -16.39 3.40 8.63
N PHE A 119 -15.63 3.05 9.67
CA PHE A 119 -15.19 4.00 10.71
C PHE A 119 -13.75 4.52 10.53
N GLY A 120 -13.10 4.19 9.41
CA GLY A 120 -11.72 4.59 9.10
C GLY A 120 -11.44 6.10 9.10
N GLN A 121 -12.49 6.93 8.97
CA GLN A 121 -12.40 8.39 8.97
C GLN A 121 -12.44 9.04 10.39
N ILE A 122 -12.76 8.28 11.45
CA ILE A 122 -12.87 8.78 12.83
C ILE A 122 -11.76 8.19 13.73
N LEU A 123 -10.69 7.68 13.11
CA LEU A 123 -9.59 7.00 13.81
C LEU A 123 -8.78 7.80 14.86
N PRO A 124 -8.73 9.16 14.92
CA PRO A 124 -7.79 9.80 15.83
C PRO A 124 -8.11 9.65 17.33
N GLN A 125 -9.25 9.07 17.71
CA GLN A 125 -9.73 9.11 19.11
C GLN A 125 -9.99 7.76 19.79
N LEU A 126 -9.79 6.61 19.15
CA LEU A 126 -10.12 5.33 19.78
C LEU A 126 -8.97 4.33 19.75
N GLY A 127 -8.65 3.81 20.95
CA GLY A 127 -7.49 2.96 21.25
C GLY A 127 -7.59 1.50 20.76
N LYS A 128 -6.95 0.61 21.53
CA LYS A 128 -6.61 -0.78 21.20
C LYS A 128 -7.75 -1.67 20.67
N ASP A 129 -9.01 -1.35 20.99
CA ASP A 129 -10.17 -2.23 20.78
C ASP A 129 -10.64 -2.39 19.33
N TRP A 130 -10.11 -1.59 18.40
CA TRP A 130 -10.54 -1.58 17.00
C TRP A 130 -9.70 -2.44 16.06
N THR A 131 -8.65 -3.07 16.57
CA THR A 131 -7.76 -3.96 15.79
C THR A 131 -8.17 -5.41 16.01
N HIS A 132 -8.06 -6.26 14.99
CA HIS A 132 -8.30 -7.69 15.16
C HIS A 132 -7.30 -8.31 16.16
N HIS A 133 -7.81 -9.14 17.08
CA HIS A 133 -6.98 -9.77 18.10
C HIS A 133 -5.97 -10.75 17.47
N GLY A 134 -4.72 -10.72 17.95
CA GLY A 134 -3.64 -11.61 17.51
C GLY A 134 -2.93 -11.19 16.23
N ILE A 135 -3.40 -10.18 15.50
CA ILE A 135 -2.77 -9.75 14.24
C ILE A 135 -1.36 -9.19 14.45
N ALA A 136 -1.16 -8.37 15.50
CA ALA A 136 0.14 -7.80 15.81
C ALA A 136 1.17 -8.89 16.11
N LYS A 137 0.78 -9.90 16.90
CA LYS A 137 1.62 -11.06 17.19
C LYS A 137 1.99 -11.84 15.92
N LEU A 138 1.00 -12.16 15.08
CA LEU A 138 1.25 -12.84 13.81
C LEU A 138 2.22 -12.05 12.94
N TYR A 139 1.94 -10.77 12.69
CA TYR A 139 2.73 -9.96 11.77
C TYR A 139 4.14 -9.73 12.28
N HIS A 140 4.30 -9.57 13.60
CA HIS A 140 5.60 -9.49 14.23
C HIS A 140 6.42 -10.76 13.99
N SER A 141 5.87 -11.94 14.31
CA SER A 141 6.59 -13.21 14.10
C SER A 141 6.91 -13.48 12.63
N VAL A 142 6.00 -13.13 11.71
CA VAL A 142 6.27 -13.22 10.27
C VAL A 142 7.42 -12.27 9.85
N ALA A 143 7.48 -11.06 10.42
CA ALA A 143 8.58 -10.14 10.14
C ALA A 143 9.91 -10.61 10.75
N GLU A 144 9.91 -11.23 11.93
CA GLU A 144 11.08 -11.86 12.54
C GLU A 144 11.63 -13.00 11.65
N ASN A 145 10.77 -13.70 10.93
CA ASN A 145 11.16 -14.72 9.94
C ASN A 145 11.73 -14.13 8.64
N GLY A 146 11.90 -12.81 8.55
CA GLY A 146 12.59 -12.12 7.45
C GLY A 146 11.68 -11.53 6.37
N TYR A 147 10.37 -11.74 6.47
CA TYR A 147 9.41 -11.22 5.50
C TYR A 147 9.20 -9.71 5.65
N LYS A 148 8.98 -9.01 4.54
CA LYS A 148 8.68 -7.57 4.50
C LYS A 148 7.18 -7.33 4.42
N PHE A 149 6.69 -6.24 4.97
CA PHE A 149 5.27 -5.89 4.92
C PHE A 149 5.02 -4.71 3.98
N LEU A 150 4.04 -4.86 3.09
CA LEU A 150 3.48 -3.80 2.25
C LEU A 150 2.03 -3.61 2.66
N TYR A 151 1.68 -2.40 3.12
CA TYR A 151 0.34 -2.08 3.56
C TYR A 151 -0.45 -1.37 2.48
N CYS A 152 -1.73 -1.70 2.33
CA CYS A 152 -2.66 -1.10 1.38
C CYS A 152 -3.88 -0.53 2.12
N SER A 153 -4.33 0.65 1.73
CA SER A 153 -5.58 1.23 2.25
C SER A 153 -6.33 1.97 1.16
N ALA A 154 -7.65 1.88 1.21
CA ALA A 154 -8.53 2.63 0.32
C ALA A 154 -8.66 4.12 0.71
N ARG A 155 -8.06 4.55 1.82
CA ARG A 155 -8.05 5.94 2.27
C ARG A 155 -7.32 6.85 1.29
N ALA A 156 -7.78 8.08 1.18
CA ALA A 156 -7.14 9.09 0.35
C ALA A 156 -5.72 9.41 0.87
N ILE A 157 -4.81 9.70 -0.05
CA ILE A 157 -3.41 10.06 0.26
C ILE A 157 -3.27 11.29 1.17
N GLY A 158 -4.24 12.21 1.17
CA GLY A 158 -4.30 13.30 2.16
C GLY A 158 -4.41 12.83 3.63
N MET A 159 -4.75 11.55 3.86
CA MET A 159 -4.82 10.92 5.19
C MET A 159 -3.60 10.04 5.50
N ALA A 160 -2.51 10.17 4.73
CA ALA A 160 -1.33 9.32 4.87
C ALA A 160 -0.73 9.34 6.27
N ASP A 161 -0.58 10.53 6.86
CA ASP A 161 0.09 10.68 8.15
C ASP A 161 -0.74 10.08 9.29
N MET A 162 -2.06 10.26 9.27
CA MET A 162 -2.96 9.62 10.23
C MET A 162 -2.92 8.09 10.14
N THR A 163 -2.91 7.56 8.91
CA THR A 163 -2.92 6.11 8.68
C THR A 163 -1.59 5.48 9.07
N ARG A 164 -0.47 6.14 8.74
CA ARG A 164 0.88 5.72 9.14
C ARG A 164 1.05 5.77 10.66
N SER A 165 0.57 6.84 11.29
CA SER A 165 0.59 6.98 12.75
C SER A 165 -0.22 5.86 13.41
N TYR A 166 -1.42 5.55 12.90
CA TYR A 166 -2.22 4.44 13.42
C TYR A 166 -1.43 3.13 13.42
N LEU A 167 -0.78 2.74 12.32
CA LEU A 167 0.02 1.51 12.26
C LEU A 167 1.14 1.48 13.31
N GLN A 168 1.76 2.63 13.60
CA GLN A 168 2.79 2.76 14.63
C GLN A 168 2.23 2.66 16.05
N TRP A 169 0.99 3.11 16.26
CA TRP A 169 0.30 3.07 17.55
C TRP A 169 -0.35 1.72 17.86
N VAL A 170 -0.60 0.87 16.87
CA VAL A 170 -1.11 -0.49 17.11
C VAL A 170 -0.08 -1.28 17.93
N ASN A 171 -0.47 -1.57 19.16
CA ASN A 171 0.34 -2.31 20.12
C ASN A 171 -0.53 -3.33 20.85
N ASP A 172 -0.17 -4.61 20.72
CA ASP A 172 -0.77 -5.70 21.48
C ASP A 172 0.20 -6.27 22.51
N GLY A 173 0.13 -5.75 23.74
CA GLY A 173 0.88 -6.32 24.87
C GLY A 173 2.40 -6.10 24.76
N GLY A 174 2.83 -5.01 24.12
CA GLY A 174 4.23 -4.70 23.82
C GLY A 174 4.63 -5.05 22.39
N ILE A 175 3.80 -5.82 21.67
CA ILE A 175 4.08 -6.23 20.29
C ILE A 175 3.48 -5.21 19.31
N ILE A 176 4.34 -4.61 18.49
CA ILE A 176 3.97 -3.63 17.48
C ILE A 176 3.91 -4.26 16.08
N LEU A 177 3.14 -3.63 15.18
CA LEU A 177 3.14 -4.00 13.77
C LEU A 177 4.50 -3.71 13.12
N PRO A 178 4.98 -4.57 12.19
CA PRO A 178 6.22 -4.32 11.47
C PRO A 178 6.09 -3.09 10.57
N ARG A 179 7.16 -2.31 10.45
CA ARG A 179 7.21 -1.15 9.55
C ARG A 179 7.16 -1.60 8.10
N GLY A 180 6.49 -0.81 7.26
CA GLY A 180 6.38 -1.08 5.82
C GLY A 180 5.90 0.14 5.04
N PRO A 181 6.14 0.16 3.72
CA PRO A 181 5.51 1.13 2.82
C PRO A 181 3.98 1.02 2.88
N LEU A 182 3.33 2.16 2.68
CA LEU A 182 1.88 2.33 2.72
C LEU A 182 1.38 2.84 1.37
N MET A 183 0.60 2.02 0.67
CA MET A 183 -0.14 2.40 -0.51
C MET A 183 -1.50 2.97 -0.13
N LEU A 184 -1.84 4.13 -0.70
CA LEU A 184 -3.08 4.85 -0.44
C LEU A 184 -3.83 5.09 -1.74
N SER A 185 -5.14 5.30 -1.61
CA SER A 185 -5.96 5.72 -2.73
C SER A 185 -5.52 7.12 -3.18
N PRO A 186 -5.32 7.30 -4.50
CA PRO A 186 -5.01 8.60 -5.08
C PRO A 186 -6.18 9.60 -5.05
N SER A 187 -7.34 9.23 -4.53
CA SER A 187 -8.61 9.98 -4.63
C SER A 187 -8.56 11.46 -4.20
N SER A 188 -7.59 11.92 -3.41
CA SER A 188 -7.42 13.35 -3.09
C SER A 188 -6.53 14.15 -4.07
N LEU A 189 -5.93 13.52 -5.08
CA LEU A 189 -4.91 14.15 -5.96
C LEU A 189 -5.22 14.09 -7.47
N PHE A 190 -6.33 13.51 -7.91
CA PHE A 190 -6.54 13.15 -9.33
C PHE A 190 -7.68 13.90 -10.03
N SER A 191 -7.58 13.97 -11.36
CA SER A 191 -8.59 14.53 -12.26
C SER A 191 -9.90 13.74 -12.25
N ALA A 192 -11.01 14.38 -12.64
CA ALA A 192 -12.37 13.82 -12.60
C ALA A 192 -12.53 12.45 -13.32
N PHE A 193 -11.75 12.19 -14.38
CA PHE A 193 -11.79 10.92 -15.11
C PHE A 193 -11.17 9.75 -14.32
N HIS A 194 -10.08 10.00 -13.60
CA HIS A 194 -9.49 8.98 -12.73
C HIS A 194 -10.42 8.66 -11.56
N ARG A 195 -11.12 9.67 -11.06
CA ARG A 195 -12.13 9.50 -10.02
C ARG A 195 -13.21 8.51 -10.45
N GLU A 196 -13.72 8.59 -11.68
CA GLU A 196 -14.75 7.67 -12.18
C GLU A 196 -14.27 6.20 -12.26
N VAL A 197 -13.04 5.95 -12.70
CA VAL A 197 -12.48 4.59 -12.79
C VAL A 197 -12.19 4.02 -11.40
N ILE A 198 -11.59 4.81 -10.51
CA ILE A 198 -11.26 4.41 -9.14
C ILE A 198 -12.53 4.17 -8.31
N GLU A 199 -13.54 5.02 -8.47
CA GLU A 199 -14.83 4.88 -7.77
C GLU A 199 -15.62 3.66 -8.27
N LYS A 200 -15.52 3.30 -9.57
CA LYS A 200 -16.27 2.17 -10.13
C LYS A 200 -15.56 0.82 -10.00
N LYS A 201 -14.22 0.77 -10.00
CA LYS A 201 -13.42 -0.47 -9.97
C LYS A 201 -12.14 -0.34 -9.14
N PRO A 202 -12.25 -0.25 -7.79
CA PRO A 202 -11.09 -0.07 -6.92
C PRO A 202 -10.06 -1.21 -7.02
N GLU A 203 -10.49 -2.43 -7.34
CA GLU A 203 -9.61 -3.58 -7.54
C GLU A 203 -8.64 -3.41 -8.72
N ILE A 204 -9.05 -2.75 -9.81
CA ILE A 204 -8.16 -2.52 -10.95
C ILE A 204 -6.99 -1.64 -10.54
N PHE A 205 -7.28 -0.56 -9.80
CA PHE A 205 -6.24 0.33 -9.30
C PHE A 205 -5.28 -0.41 -8.35
N LYS A 206 -5.82 -1.26 -7.46
CA LYS A 206 -5.01 -2.09 -6.56
C LYS A 206 -4.10 -3.04 -7.36
N ILE A 207 -4.62 -3.67 -8.41
CA ILE A 207 -3.83 -4.54 -9.32
C ILE A 207 -2.72 -3.74 -9.99
N GLU A 208 -3.01 -2.57 -10.55
CA GLU A 208 -2.02 -1.73 -11.24
C GLU A 208 -0.89 -1.32 -10.29
N CYS A 209 -1.19 -0.83 -9.09
CA CYS A 209 -0.17 -0.46 -8.11
C CYS A 209 0.69 -1.64 -7.66
N LEU A 210 0.06 -2.77 -7.32
CA LEU A 210 0.79 -3.96 -6.90
C LEU A 210 1.60 -4.56 -8.04
N THR A 211 1.10 -4.52 -9.27
CA THR A 211 1.84 -4.94 -10.47
C THR A 211 3.05 -4.04 -10.69
N ASP A 212 2.91 -2.74 -10.49
CA ASP A 212 4.03 -1.82 -10.62
C ASP A 212 5.14 -2.13 -9.61
N ILE A 213 4.77 -2.36 -8.34
CA ILE A 213 5.71 -2.78 -7.30
C ILE A 213 6.36 -4.12 -7.65
N LYS A 214 5.57 -5.11 -8.09
CA LYS A 214 6.08 -6.42 -8.52
C LYS A 214 7.16 -6.28 -9.58
N ASN A 215 6.97 -5.37 -10.54
CA ASN A 215 7.92 -5.13 -11.63
C ASN A 215 9.25 -4.53 -11.15
N LEU A 216 9.31 -3.90 -9.98
CA LEU A 216 10.55 -3.42 -9.37
C LEU A 216 11.52 -4.56 -9.01
N PHE A 217 11.00 -5.78 -8.79
CA PHE A 217 11.80 -6.94 -8.40
C PHE A 217 12.47 -7.68 -9.57
N GLN A 218 12.23 -7.23 -10.82
CA GLN A 218 12.85 -7.67 -12.09
C GLN A 218 13.03 -9.20 -12.25
N HIS A 219 14.08 -9.78 -11.65
CA HIS A 219 14.44 -11.19 -11.71
C HIS A 219 13.54 -12.09 -10.84
N ASN A 220 13.01 -11.56 -9.73
CA ASN A 220 12.10 -12.28 -8.87
C ASN A 220 10.65 -12.09 -9.36
N LYS A 221 10.15 -13.08 -10.10
CA LYS A 221 8.80 -13.04 -10.69
C LYS A 221 7.66 -13.18 -9.66
N GLN A 222 7.97 -13.56 -8.41
CA GLN A 222 7.00 -13.80 -7.35
C GLN A 222 7.48 -13.21 -6.01
N PRO A 223 7.60 -11.87 -5.89
CA PRO A 223 8.03 -11.23 -4.66
C PRO A 223 6.97 -11.30 -3.57
N PHE A 224 5.68 -11.33 -3.95
CA PHE A 224 4.57 -11.42 -3.02
C PHE A 224 4.38 -12.87 -2.54
N TYR A 225 4.67 -13.11 -1.27
CA TYR A 225 4.59 -14.43 -0.66
C TYR A 225 3.19 -14.76 -0.17
N ALA A 226 2.52 -13.82 0.51
CA ALA A 226 1.17 -13.97 1.02
C ALA A 226 0.43 -12.63 1.01
N ALA A 227 -0.90 -12.69 1.13
CA ALA A 227 -1.72 -11.51 1.21
C ALA A 227 -2.88 -11.66 2.20
N PHE A 228 -3.18 -10.58 2.92
CA PHE A 228 -4.29 -10.45 3.84
C PHE A 228 -5.26 -9.37 3.34
N GLY A 229 -6.54 -9.69 3.32
CA GLY A 229 -7.61 -8.76 2.93
C GLY A 229 -8.92 -9.08 3.64
N ASN A 230 -9.97 -8.34 3.29
CA ASN A 230 -11.31 -8.53 3.87
C ASN A 230 -12.41 -8.63 2.80
N ARG A 231 -12.10 -8.27 1.55
CA ARG A 231 -13.06 -8.31 0.44
C ARG A 231 -12.67 -9.33 -0.62
N ILE A 232 -13.68 -9.85 -1.33
CA ILE A 232 -13.48 -10.73 -2.49
C ILE A 232 -12.67 -10.02 -3.59
N ASN A 233 -12.85 -8.70 -3.72
CA ASN A 233 -12.09 -7.86 -4.64
C ASN A 233 -10.59 -7.85 -4.32
N ASP A 234 -10.21 -7.95 -3.04
CA ASP A 234 -8.81 -8.06 -2.65
C ASP A 234 -8.22 -9.40 -3.09
N VAL A 235 -8.97 -10.49 -2.85
CA VAL A 235 -8.58 -11.83 -3.29
C VAL A 235 -8.34 -11.86 -4.79
N PHE A 236 -9.25 -11.26 -5.57
CA PHE A 236 -9.07 -11.12 -7.02
C PHE A 236 -7.77 -10.38 -7.35
N ALA A 237 -7.54 -9.21 -6.74
CA ALA A 237 -6.33 -8.42 -6.99
C ALA A 237 -5.04 -9.19 -6.62
N TYR A 238 -5.05 -9.92 -5.51
CA TYR A 238 -3.89 -10.70 -5.04
C TYR A 238 -3.57 -11.88 -5.96
N LYS A 239 -4.59 -12.54 -6.54
CA LYS A 239 -4.39 -13.59 -7.54
C LYS A 239 -3.77 -13.04 -8.81
N GLU A 240 -4.25 -11.90 -9.32
CA GLU A 240 -3.74 -11.27 -10.54
C GLU A 240 -2.26 -10.89 -10.42
N VAL A 241 -1.81 -10.46 -9.24
CA VAL A 241 -0.39 -10.13 -9.01
C VAL A 241 0.46 -11.36 -8.69
N GLY A 242 -0.13 -12.55 -8.63
CA GLY A 242 0.56 -13.84 -8.54
C GLY A 242 0.76 -14.39 -7.13
N VAL A 243 -0.03 -13.95 -6.15
CA VAL A 243 -0.03 -14.58 -4.82
C VAL A 243 -0.72 -15.94 -4.89
N PRO A 244 -0.10 -17.04 -4.43
CA PRO A 244 -0.73 -18.35 -4.43
C PRO A 244 -2.02 -18.39 -3.58
N GLU A 245 -3.05 -19.10 -4.04
CA GLU A 245 -4.32 -19.20 -3.30
C GLU A 245 -4.17 -19.80 -1.90
N CYS A 246 -3.18 -20.67 -1.70
CA CYS A 246 -2.84 -21.22 -0.38
C CYS A 246 -2.21 -20.17 0.56
N ARG A 247 -1.99 -18.93 0.11
CA ARG A 247 -1.39 -17.85 0.89
C ARG A 247 -2.17 -16.55 0.81
N ILE A 248 -3.41 -16.62 0.33
CA ILE A 248 -4.38 -15.52 0.40
C ILE A 248 -5.32 -15.81 1.56
N PHE A 249 -5.41 -14.86 2.49
CA PHE A 249 -6.24 -14.96 3.68
C PHE A 249 -7.24 -13.81 3.72
N THR A 250 -8.52 -14.14 3.89
CA THR A 250 -9.60 -13.16 4.02
C THR A 250 -10.14 -13.20 5.44
N VAL A 251 -10.15 -12.06 6.12
CA VAL A 251 -10.75 -11.93 7.45
C VAL A 251 -12.15 -11.31 7.35
N ASN A 252 -13.04 -11.75 8.22
CA ASN A 252 -14.36 -11.12 8.37
C ASN A 252 -14.43 -10.24 9.62
N PRO A 253 -15.49 -9.43 9.80
CA PRO A 253 -15.60 -8.54 10.97
C PRO A 253 -15.59 -9.25 12.34
N ARG A 254 -15.86 -10.56 12.40
CA ARG A 254 -15.76 -11.37 13.63
C ARG A 254 -14.32 -11.80 13.95
N GLY A 255 -13.36 -11.56 13.05
CA GLY A 255 -11.99 -12.02 13.17
C GLY A 255 -11.77 -13.47 12.75
N GLU A 256 -12.74 -14.09 12.07
CA GLU A 256 -12.55 -15.40 11.46
C GLU A 256 -11.74 -15.23 10.18
N LEU A 257 -10.62 -15.95 10.08
CA LEU A 257 -9.71 -15.93 8.94
C LEU A 257 -9.99 -17.14 8.04
N ILE A 258 -10.18 -16.92 6.74
CA ILE A 258 -10.45 -17.97 5.75
C ILE A 258 -9.32 -17.96 4.72
N GLN A 259 -8.72 -19.12 4.47
CA GLN A 259 -7.71 -19.30 3.42
C GLN A 259 -8.40 -19.57 2.08
N GLU A 260 -7.98 -18.86 1.02
CA GLU A 260 -8.66 -18.90 -0.28
C GLU A 260 -8.71 -20.30 -0.91
N GLN A 261 -7.63 -21.09 -0.78
CA GLN A 261 -7.61 -22.48 -1.28
C GLN A 261 -8.60 -23.40 -0.53
N THR A 262 -8.86 -23.15 0.75
CA THR A 262 -9.67 -24.02 1.61
C THR A 262 -10.83 -23.24 2.22
N LYS A 263 -11.75 -22.78 1.37
CA LYS A 263 -12.91 -21.92 1.69
C LYS A 263 -13.88 -22.45 2.76
N GLY A 264 -13.69 -23.68 3.25
CA GLY A 264 -14.46 -24.29 4.33
C GLY A 264 -13.82 -24.20 5.72
N ASN A 265 -12.51 -23.95 5.79
CA ASN A 265 -11.79 -23.94 7.07
C ASN A 265 -11.67 -22.53 7.62
N LYS A 266 -12.32 -22.31 8.76
CA LYS A 266 -12.18 -21.08 9.53
C LYS A 266 -11.02 -21.22 10.52
N SER A 267 -10.18 -20.20 10.55
CA SER A 267 -9.08 -20.04 11.50
C SER A 267 -9.16 -18.65 12.15
N SER A 268 -8.10 -18.22 12.80
CA SER A 268 -7.93 -16.88 13.36
C SER A 268 -6.47 -16.44 13.22
N TYR A 269 -6.19 -15.15 13.40
CA TYR A 269 -4.80 -14.66 13.45
C TYR A 269 -3.99 -15.35 14.55
N CYS A 270 -4.58 -15.61 15.73
CA CYS A 270 -3.91 -16.33 16.82
C CYS A 270 -3.52 -17.75 16.40
N ARG A 271 -4.45 -18.50 15.77
CA ARG A 271 -4.16 -19.86 15.33
C ARG A 271 -3.13 -19.89 14.20
N LEU A 272 -3.17 -18.92 13.29
CA LEU A 272 -2.15 -18.80 12.25
C LEU A 272 -0.78 -18.43 12.84
N SER A 273 -0.75 -17.63 13.90
CA SER A 273 0.48 -17.30 14.64
C SER A 273 1.10 -18.51 15.31
N GLU A 274 0.30 -19.45 15.82
CA GLU A 274 0.81 -20.74 16.35
C GLU A 274 1.44 -21.62 15.26
N LEU A 275 1.04 -21.43 14.00
CA LEU A 275 1.52 -22.18 12.83
C LEU A 275 2.52 -21.36 11.99
N VAL A 276 3.06 -20.26 12.54
CA VAL A 276 3.88 -19.31 11.78
C VAL A 276 5.09 -19.98 11.14
N GLU A 277 5.78 -20.88 11.84
CA GLU A 277 6.96 -21.57 11.30
C GLU A 277 6.64 -22.49 10.11
N LEU A 278 5.41 -23.03 10.06
CA LEU A 278 4.98 -23.89 8.96
C LEU A 278 4.55 -23.07 7.74
N VAL A 279 3.85 -21.95 7.97
CA VAL A 279 3.23 -21.15 6.90
C VAL A 279 4.19 -20.07 6.38
N PHE A 280 5.02 -19.52 7.26
CA PHE A 280 6.00 -18.45 7.04
C PHE A 280 7.36 -18.89 7.60
N PRO A 281 8.01 -19.92 7.03
CA PRO A 281 9.28 -20.41 7.51
C PRO A 281 10.37 -19.34 7.48
N LEU A 282 11.34 -19.46 8.39
CA LEU A 282 12.49 -18.55 8.46
C LEU A 282 13.22 -18.45 7.11
N LEU A 283 13.34 -17.24 6.58
CA LEU A 283 14.12 -16.94 5.38
C LEU A 283 15.62 -16.90 5.72
N SER A 284 16.24 -18.07 5.89
CA SER A 284 17.70 -18.14 5.93
C SER A 284 18.26 -18.19 4.50
N LYS A 285 19.38 -17.48 4.27
CA LYS A 285 20.10 -17.51 2.99
C LYS A 285 20.55 -18.93 2.59
N GLU A 286 20.78 -19.81 3.57
CA GLU A 286 21.25 -21.19 3.35
C GLU A 286 20.10 -22.20 3.10
N GLN A 287 18.93 -22.05 3.74
CA GLN A 287 17.83 -23.01 3.54
C GLN A 287 17.02 -22.78 2.26
N THR A 288 17.02 -21.55 1.73
CA THR A 288 16.24 -21.21 0.53
C THR A 288 16.68 -22.02 -0.70
N GLU A 289 17.98 -22.31 -0.86
CA GLU A 289 18.46 -23.14 -1.97
C GLU A 289 18.02 -24.60 -1.83
N ALA A 290 17.95 -25.13 -0.61
CA ALA A 290 17.56 -26.51 -0.33
C ALA A 290 16.08 -26.81 -0.65
N PHE A 291 15.19 -25.81 -0.65
CA PHE A 291 13.78 -25.99 -1.02
C PHE A 291 13.50 -25.74 -2.51
N VAL A 292 14.29 -24.86 -3.15
CA VAL A 292 14.16 -24.57 -4.59
C VAL A 292 14.73 -25.72 -5.42
N LEU A 293 15.78 -26.36 -4.91
CA LEU A 293 16.45 -27.51 -5.51
C LEU A 293 16.60 -28.63 -4.47
N PRO A 294 15.52 -29.37 -4.16
CA PRO A 294 15.52 -30.41 -3.13
C PRO A 294 16.63 -31.44 -3.31
N GLU A 295 16.96 -31.78 -4.57
CA GLU A 295 18.03 -32.71 -4.94
C GLU A 295 19.44 -32.22 -4.56
N PHE A 296 19.65 -30.90 -4.44
CA PHE A 296 20.92 -30.29 -4.04
C PHE A 296 20.93 -29.86 -2.56
N SER A 297 19.88 -30.15 -1.80
CA SER A 297 19.92 -29.99 -0.35
C SER A 297 21.03 -30.87 0.25
N SER A 298 21.69 -30.41 1.33
CA SER A 298 22.71 -31.21 2.04
C SER A 298 22.20 -32.61 2.40
N PHE A 299 20.91 -32.75 2.69
CA PHE A 299 20.31 -34.05 3.00
C PHE A 299 20.19 -34.98 1.78
N CYS A 300 19.82 -34.45 0.60
CA CYS A 300 19.64 -35.26 -0.62
C CYS A 300 20.95 -35.47 -1.38
N PHE A 301 21.83 -34.47 -1.42
CA PHE A 301 23.07 -34.47 -2.20
C PHE A 301 24.04 -35.58 -1.78
N TRP A 302 24.10 -35.90 -0.48
CA TRP A 302 24.99 -36.94 0.05
C TRP A 302 24.36 -38.33 0.09
N ARG A 303 23.08 -38.50 -0.28
CA ARG A 303 22.45 -39.83 -0.33
C ARG A 303 22.83 -40.56 -1.60
N GLN A 304 23.01 -41.87 -1.48
CA GLN A 304 23.05 -42.74 -2.66
C GLN A 304 21.68 -42.72 -3.35
N PRO A 305 21.63 -42.60 -4.69
CA PRO A 305 20.40 -42.73 -5.45
C PRO A 305 19.71 -44.06 -5.11
N LEU A 306 18.37 -44.06 -5.10
CA LEU A 306 17.64 -45.31 -4.97
C LEU A 306 18.00 -46.22 -6.16
N PRO A 307 18.17 -47.54 -5.94
CA PRO A 307 18.39 -48.47 -7.04
C PRO A 307 17.22 -48.39 -8.03
N ASP A 308 17.52 -48.42 -9.32
CA ASP A 308 16.49 -48.54 -10.33
C ASP A 308 15.73 -49.86 -10.12
N VAL A 309 14.44 -49.76 -9.85
CA VAL A 309 13.57 -50.92 -9.72
C VAL A 309 13.18 -51.37 -11.11
N ASN A 310 13.68 -52.52 -11.54
CA ASN A 310 13.21 -53.16 -12.75
C ASN A 310 11.80 -53.69 -12.51
N LEU A 311 10.80 -53.11 -13.18
CA LEU A 311 9.41 -53.54 -13.08
C LEU A 311 9.19 -54.97 -13.63
N ASP A 312 10.11 -55.47 -14.45
CA ASP A 312 10.08 -56.84 -14.97
C ASP A 312 10.47 -57.88 -13.89
N ASP A 313 11.11 -57.46 -12.79
CA ASP A 313 11.43 -58.34 -11.64
C ASP A 313 10.28 -58.43 -10.63
N LEU A 314 9.17 -57.72 -10.87
CA LEU A 314 7.98 -57.67 -10.02
C LEU A 314 6.77 -58.45 -10.60
N LEU A 315 6.95 -59.14 -11.74
CA LEU A 315 5.97 -60.04 -12.38
C LEU A 315 6.38 -61.50 -12.25
#